data_AF-A0A178DWH5-F1
#
_entry.id   AF-A0A178DWH5-F1
#
_cell.length_a   1.000
_cell.length_b   1.000
_cell.length_c   1.000
_cell.angle_alpha   90.00
_cell.angle_beta   90.00
_cell.angle_gamma   90.00
#
_symmetry.space_group_name_H-M   'P 1'
#
loop_
_entity.id
_entity.type
_entity.pdbx_description
1 polymer ?
#
loop_
_entity_poly.entity_id
_entity_poly.type
_entity_poly.pdbx_seq_one_letter_code
_entity_poly.pdbx_strand_id
1 'polypeptide(L)'
;MTHQTISQESKIEKAAPPNHEGDFVINIDIDSRATTAKNSIVDQGKCRSPVAGKEAKALALKAANAEVNHLETTPLESYPRGYPLLAAFQSSDSCFSIYRGFDYLHARAILDLQDELRCLEDDLADLDQMDDNNGRSKCLTSRASDLKQAKRTGKPCQRSKILEQIRDKLIIYDELLLKRSQLNALQKPSTRDYRSLRRWFFNEKPLSYVLEEQYVKIKEDLVSLREGREWASFDGWIEERVKQLPRCLTRRFFTTPELRAKTSDKHIYYCSASRVERLVGLIITLIVFVLLVLPVVGMYKLTSMGTHNSTFDTVGILVVFTLLFSAAMSLLTKAKRHELFAASAAYCAVLVVFISNFNK
;
A
#
# COMPACT_ATOMS: atom_id res chain seq x y z
N MET A 1 52.90 15.11 -19.29
CA MET A 1 52.02 15.02 -18.12
C MET A 1 50.60 14.80 -18.62
N THR A 2 50.23 13.54 -18.81
CA THR A 2 49.30 12.77 -17.94
C THR A 2 47.83 13.20 -18.09
N HIS A 3 47.09 12.39 -18.84
CA HIS A 3 45.81 11.73 -18.48
C HIS A 3 44.82 11.70 -19.65
N GLN A 4 44.83 10.58 -20.37
CA GLN A 4 43.65 10.06 -21.07
C GLN A 4 42.83 9.27 -20.05
N THR A 5 41.59 9.70 -19.82
CA THR A 5 40.57 8.94 -19.10
C THR A 5 39.73 8.20 -20.14
N ILE A 6 39.79 6.88 -20.10
CA ILE A 6 38.99 5.99 -20.94
C ILE A 6 37.60 5.85 -20.31
N SER A 7 36.57 6.23 -21.07
CA SER A 7 35.17 5.89 -20.81
C SER A 7 34.96 4.39 -21.01
N GLN A 8 34.34 3.74 -20.02
CA GLN A 8 33.62 2.48 -20.22
C GLN A 8 32.18 2.66 -19.74
N GLU A 9 31.26 2.58 -20.71
CA GLU A 9 29.83 2.43 -20.52
C GLU A 9 29.54 1.09 -19.84
N SER A 10 28.82 1.10 -18.72
CA SER A 10 28.18 -0.10 -18.18
C SER A 10 26.66 0.02 -18.38
N LYS A 11 26.14 -0.83 -19.27
CA LYS A 11 24.71 -1.09 -19.45
C LYS A 11 24.14 -1.64 -18.14
N ILE A 12 23.20 -0.90 -17.55
CA ILE A 12 22.36 -1.38 -16.45
C ILE A 12 21.20 -2.14 -17.07
N GLU A 13 21.28 -3.47 -17.03
CA GLU A 13 20.17 -4.36 -17.36
C GLU A 13 19.19 -4.39 -16.17
N LYS A 14 17.95 -3.98 -16.41
CA LYS A 14 16.86 -3.97 -15.42
C LYS A 14 16.45 -5.40 -15.09
N ALA A 15 16.84 -5.90 -13.92
CA ALA A 15 16.26 -7.10 -13.33
C ALA A 15 14.95 -6.75 -12.60
N ALA A 16 13.87 -7.48 -12.92
CA ALA A 16 12.60 -7.43 -12.22
C ALA A 16 12.72 -7.98 -10.78
N PRO A 17 11.95 -7.48 -9.80
CA PRO A 17 12.05 -7.98 -8.43
C PRO A 17 11.47 -9.40 -8.33
N PRO A 18 12.15 -10.34 -7.65
CA PRO A 18 11.59 -11.66 -7.40
C PRO A 18 10.55 -11.59 -6.27
N ASN A 19 9.36 -12.09 -6.56
CA ASN A 19 8.33 -12.40 -5.57
C ASN A 19 8.81 -13.58 -4.70
N HIS A 20 9.36 -13.28 -3.52
CA HIS A 20 9.61 -14.30 -2.50
C HIS A 20 9.05 -13.82 -1.15
N GLU A 21 7.77 -14.11 -0.92
CA GLU A 21 7.29 -14.40 0.44
C GLU A 21 7.85 -15.77 0.83
N GLY A 22 9.13 -15.79 1.22
CA GLY A 22 9.75 -16.93 1.87
C GLY A 22 10.34 -16.43 3.18
N ASP A 23 9.78 -16.85 4.30
CA ASP A 23 10.35 -16.58 5.61
C ASP A 23 11.77 -17.16 5.64
N PHE A 24 12.78 -16.28 5.61
CA PHE A 24 14.17 -16.67 5.80
C PHE A 24 14.37 -17.09 7.26
N VAL A 25 14.44 -18.40 7.51
CA VAL A 25 14.79 -18.93 8.82
C VAL A 25 16.30 -18.84 9.00
N ILE A 26 16.76 -17.80 9.69
CA ILE A 26 18.16 -17.69 10.13
C ILE A 26 18.29 -18.44 11.45
N ASN A 27 18.99 -19.58 11.41
CA ASN A 27 19.28 -20.34 12.64
C ASN A 27 20.27 -19.57 13.50
N ILE A 28 19.96 -19.43 14.79
CA ILE A 28 20.88 -18.89 15.79
C ILE A 28 21.95 -19.96 16.05
N ASP A 29 23.13 -19.80 15.47
CA ASP A 29 24.28 -20.66 15.77
C ASP A 29 24.95 -20.22 17.07
N ILE A 30 24.88 -21.08 18.09
CA ILE A 30 25.35 -20.80 19.45
C ILE A 30 26.78 -21.34 19.67
N ASP A 31 27.35 -22.08 18.70
CA ASP A 31 28.61 -22.80 18.92
C ASP A 31 29.88 -21.96 18.64
N SER A 32 29.79 -20.65 18.35
CA SER A 32 30.92 -19.87 17.81
C SER A 32 31.43 -18.70 18.66
N ARG A 33 31.37 -18.77 20.01
CA ARG A 33 31.98 -17.74 20.88
C ARG A 33 32.84 -18.32 22.01
N ALA A 34 33.95 -18.94 21.63
CA ALA A 34 35.07 -19.21 22.53
C ALA A 34 36.41 -18.98 21.81
N THR A 35 36.68 -17.75 21.38
CA THR A 35 38.01 -17.34 20.93
C THR A 35 38.25 -15.89 21.31
N THR A 36 38.94 -15.69 22.44
CA THR A 36 40.08 -14.76 22.62
C THR A 36 40.41 -14.69 24.10
N ALA A 37 41.39 -15.47 24.56
CA ALA A 37 42.46 -15.00 25.45
C ALA A 37 43.39 -16.16 25.88
N LYS A 38 44.65 -16.02 25.45
CA LYS A 38 45.91 -16.56 26.01
C LYS A 38 46.19 -18.06 25.96
N ASN A 39 47.28 -18.36 25.24
CA ASN A 39 48.08 -19.57 25.27
C ASN A 39 48.48 -19.99 26.70
N SER A 40 48.24 -21.26 27.02
CA SER A 40 49.14 -22.10 27.81
C SER A 40 48.76 -23.58 27.61
N ILE A 41 49.77 -24.40 27.39
CA ILE A 41 49.74 -25.83 27.03
C ILE A 41 49.46 -26.69 28.27
N VAL A 42 48.98 -27.93 28.07
CA VAL A 42 48.89 -29.09 29.01
C VAL A 42 47.65 -29.03 29.93
N ASP A 43 46.83 -30.05 30.20
CA ASP A 43 46.96 -31.51 30.11
C ASP A 43 45.59 -32.19 29.88
N GLN A 44 45.62 -33.49 29.53
CA GLN A 44 44.48 -34.39 29.41
C GLN A 44 43.73 -34.60 30.74
N GLY A 45 42.41 -34.71 30.67
CA GLY A 45 41.63 -35.42 31.69
C GLY A 45 40.18 -35.00 31.87
N LYS A 46 39.30 -36.01 31.86
CA LYS A 46 38.08 -36.17 32.68
C LYS A 46 36.73 -36.04 31.95
N CYS A 47 36.04 -37.18 31.98
CA CYS A 47 34.65 -37.42 31.61
C CYS A 47 33.71 -36.27 32.00
N ARG A 48 32.95 -35.73 31.03
CA ARG A 48 31.73 -34.96 31.30
C ARG A 48 30.57 -35.64 30.60
N SER A 49 29.54 -35.91 31.38
CA SER A 49 28.27 -36.51 30.95
C SER A 49 27.61 -35.69 29.82
N PRO A 50 27.06 -36.33 28.78
CA PRO A 50 26.43 -35.66 27.63
C PRO A 50 25.12 -34.93 27.96
N VAL A 51 24.69 -34.96 29.23
CA VAL A 51 23.43 -34.34 29.70
C VAL A 51 23.64 -32.87 30.07
N ALA A 52 24.76 -32.52 30.71
CA ALA A 52 25.04 -31.15 31.14
C ALA A 52 25.27 -30.17 29.96
N GLY A 53 25.80 -30.66 28.83
CA GLY A 53 25.99 -29.86 27.62
C GLY A 53 24.68 -29.52 26.89
N LYS A 54 23.69 -30.40 26.95
CA LYS A 54 22.38 -30.17 26.33
C LYS A 54 21.57 -29.13 27.10
N GLU A 55 21.61 -29.16 28.44
CA GLU A 55 20.93 -28.18 29.28
C GLU A 55 21.58 -26.80 29.18
N ALA A 56 22.91 -26.72 29.13
CA ALA A 56 23.62 -25.45 28.91
C ALA A 56 23.31 -24.84 27.54
N LYS A 57 23.27 -25.66 26.48
CA LYS A 57 22.89 -25.21 25.13
C LYS A 57 21.42 -24.78 25.06
N ALA A 58 20.53 -25.47 25.76
CA ALA A 58 19.12 -25.08 25.87
C ALA A 58 18.92 -23.76 26.64
N LEU A 59 19.71 -23.52 27.69
CA LEU A 59 19.70 -22.26 28.43
C LEU A 59 20.25 -21.11 27.58
N ALA A 60 21.35 -21.33 26.87
CA ALA A 60 21.94 -20.36 25.96
C ALA A 60 20.99 -20.03 24.80
N LEU A 61 20.29 -21.03 24.25
CA LEU A 61 19.27 -20.81 23.22
C LEU A 61 18.07 -20.04 23.75
N LYS A 62 17.65 -20.30 25.00
CA LYS A 62 16.60 -19.51 25.65
C LYS A 62 17.03 -18.06 25.87
N ALA A 63 18.27 -17.82 26.29
CA ALA A 63 18.81 -16.47 26.48
C ALA A 63 18.95 -15.73 25.13
N ALA A 64 19.47 -16.41 24.10
CA ALA A 64 19.56 -15.86 22.76
C ALA A 64 18.17 -15.55 22.18
N ASN A 65 17.20 -16.45 22.36
CA ASN A 65 15.82 -16.18 21.97
C ASN A 65 15.20 -15.06 22.80
N ALA A 66 15.54 -14.91 24.07
CA ALA A 66 15.06 -13.81 24.90
C ALA A 66 15.60 -12.45 24.40
N GLU A 67 16.87 -12.40 24.00
CA GLU A 67 17.49 -11.22 23.39
C GLU A 67 16.89 -10.91 22.02
N VAL A 68 16.73 -11.91 21.16
CA VAL A 68 16.12 -11.74 19.84
C VAL A 68 14.66 -11.29 19.94
N ASN A 69 13.94 -11.71 20.98
CA ASN A 69 12.57 -11.27 21.25
C ASN A 69 12.50 -9.97 22.08
N HIS A 70 13.64 -9.42 22.53
CA HIS A 70 13.66 -8.16 23.25
C HIS A 70 13.44 -7.01 22.27
N LEU A 71 12.34 -6.29 22.46
CA LEU A 71 11.94 -5.18 21.59
C LEU A 71 12.12 -3.87 22.35
N GLU A 72 13.03 -3.02 21.89
CA GLU A 72 13.11 -1.64 22.35
C GLU A 72 11.92 -0.87 21.76
N THR A 73 10.98 -0.49 22.63
CA THR A 73 9.82 0.32 22.25
C THR A 73 9.89 1.66 22.96
N THR A 74 10.09 2.72 22.19
CA THR A 74 10.04 4.08 22.69
C THR A 74 8.57 4.51 22.80
N PRO A 75 8.06 4.86 23.99
CA PRO A 75 6.68 5.29 24.15
C PRO A 75 6.48 6.66 23.48
N LEU A 76 5.29 6.89 22.93
CA LEU A 76 4.95 8.15 22.24
C LEU A 76 5.15 9.37 23.15
N GLU A 77 4.86 9.23 24.44
CA GLU A 77 4.92 10.29 25.44
C GLU A 77 6.36 10.74 25.77
N SER A 78 7.37 10.00 25.31
CA SER A 78 8.78 10.38 25.49
C SER A 78 9.23 11.48 24.53
N TYR A 79 8.49 11.73 23.45
CA TYR A 79 8.82 12.76 22.47
C TYR A 79 8.38 14.14 22.93
N PRO A 80 9.18 15.20 22.68
CA PRO A 80 8.80 16.54 23.07
C PRO A 80 7.59 17.04 22.27
N ARG A 81 6.73 17.82 22.93
CA ARG A 81 5.54 18.44 22.32
C ARG A 81 5.92 19.30 21.10
N GLY A 82 5.02 19.33 20.11
CA GLY A 82 5.27 19.99 18.83
C GLY A 82 5.30 19.01 17.66
N TYR A 83 6.03 19.40 16.61
CA TYR A 83 6.33 18.54 15.46
C TYR A 83 6.99 17.19 15.79
N PRO A 84 7.90 17.09 16.79
CA PRO A 84 8.48 15.79 17.13
C PRO A 84 7.44 14.78 17.61
N LEU A 85 6.53 15.19 18.51
CA LEU A 85 5.42 14.36 18.95
C LEU A 85 4.45 14.02 17.82
N LEU A 86 4.14 14.98 16.93
CA LEU A 86 3.30 14.72 15.75
C LEU A 86 3.95 13.72 14.80
N ALA A 87 5.24 13.85 14.53
CA ALA A 87 6.00 12.93 13.68
C ALA A 87 6.04 11.52 14.31
N ALA A 88 6.30 11.43 15.62
CA ALA A 88 6.23 10.17 16.36
C ALA A 88 4.83 9.54 16.29
N PHE A 89 3.76 10.34 16.40
CA PHE A 89 2.38 9.85 16.25
C PHE A 89 2.10 9.34 14.83
N GLN A 90 2.42 10.10 13.77
CA GLN A 90 2.14 9.71 12.38
C GLN A 90 2.98 8.51 11.91
N SER A 91 4.18 8.32 12.50
CA SER A 91 5.06 7.18 12.23
C SER A 91 4.79 5.95 13.12
N SER A 92 3.99 6.10 14.18
CA SER A 92 3.77 5.04 15.17
C SER A 92 3.07 3.80 14.60
N ASP A 93 2.16 3.99 13.64
CA ASP A 93 1.35 2.97 12.98
C ASP A 93 1.00 3.44 11.56
N SER A 94 0.93 2.50 10.61
CA SER A 94 0.54 2.80 9.22
C SER A 94 -0.87 3.37 9.11
N CYS A 95 -1.75 3.11 10.08
CA CYS A 95 -3.08 3.73 10.16
C CYS A 95 -3.02 5.26 10.39
N PHE A 96 -1.94 5.77 10.99
CA PHE A 96 -1.75 7.18 11.31
C PHE A 96 -0.82 7.91 10.34
N SER A 97 -0.24 7.21 9.36
CA SER A 97 0.55 7.77 8.26
C SER A 97 -0.34 8.52 7.26
N ILE A 98 -0.96 9.59 7.75
CA ILE A 98 -1.90 10.47 7.06
C ILE A 98 -1.23 11.82 6.89
N TYR A 99 -1.15 12.28 5.65
CA TYR A 99 -0.49 13.52 5.28
C TYR A 99 -1.36 14.33 4.32
N ARG A 100 -0.97 15.58 4.11
CA ARG A 100 -1.62 16.45 3.13
C ARG A 100 -1.11 16.12 1.72
N GLY A 101 -2.04 15.96 0.77
CA GLY A 101 -1.77 15.66 -0.64
C GLY A 101 -1.51 16.89 -1.52
N PHE A 102 -1.89 18.08 -1.06
CA PHE A 102 -1.70 19.36 -1.74
C PHE A 102 -2.29 19.39 -3.16
N ASP A 103 -3.48 18.83 -3.33
CA ASP A 103 -4.10 18.61 -4.63
C ASP A 103 -4.26 19.89 -5.44
N TYR A 104 -4.73 20.94 -4.77
CA TYR A 104 -4.91 22.26 -5.38
C TYR A 104 -3.58 22.89 -5.84
N LEU A 105 -2.51 22.77 -5.04
CA LEU A 105 -1.22 23.37 -5.39
C LEU A 105 -0.56 22.64 -6.56
N HIS A 106 -0.64 21.30 -6.58
CA HIS A 106 -0.16 20.53 -7.71
C HIS A 106 -0.90 20.87 -9.00
N ALA A 107 -2.24 20.97 -8.94
CA ALA A 107 -3.03 21.39 -10.10
C ALA A 107 -2.61 22.78 -10.59
N ARG A 108 -2.40 23.73 -9.68
CA ARG A 108 -1.97 25.09 -10.03
C ARG A 108 -0.59 25.13 -10.67
N ALA A 109 0.37 24.37 -10.16
CA ALA A 109 1.71 24.26 -10.75
C ALA A 109 1.68 23.62 -12.15
N ILE A 110 0.82 22.62 -12.36
CA ILE A 110 0.62 22.01 -13.69
C ILE A 110 0.04 23.03 -14.67
N LEU A 111 -0.99 23.77 -14.26
CA LEU A 111 -1.63 24.81 -15.10
C LEU A 111 -0.65 25.94 -15.46
N ASP A 112 0.21 26.33 -14.54
CA ASP A 112 1.26 27.34 -14.77
C ASP A 112 2.24 26.86 -15.86
N LEU A 113 2.75 25.63 -15.75
CA LEU A 113 3.60 25.02 -16.77
C LEU A 113 2.90 24.85 -18.12
N GLN A 114 1.59 24.58 -18.14
CA GLN A 114 0.81 24.49 -19.38
C GLN A 114 0.74 25.84 -20.10
N ASP A 115 0.50 26.93 -19.38
CA ASP A 115 0.45 28.27 -20.00
C ASP A 115 1.84 28.70 -20.50
N GLU A 116 2.88 28.38 -19.73
CA GLU A 116 4.26 28.62 -20.15
C GLU A 116 4.64 27.86 -21.43
N LEU A 117 4.23 26.58 -21.55
CA LEU A 117 4.44 25.78 -22.75
C LEU A 117 3.60 26.30 -23.93
N ARG A 118 2.35 26.69 -23.69
CA ARG A 118 1.47 27.29 -24.70
C ARG A 118 2.10 28.56 -25.28
N CYS A 119 2.63 29.44 -24.44
CA CYS A 119 3.30 30.66 -24.91
C CYS A 119 4.52 30.34 -25.79
N LEU A 120 5.30 29.31 -25.44
CA LEU A 120 6.44 28.87 -26.25
C LEU A 120 6.00 28.20 -27.57
N GLU A 121 4.90 27.46 -27.57
CA GLU A 121 4.29 26.91 -28.80
C GLU A 121 3.81 28.02 -29.73
N ASP A 122 3.11 29.03 -29.18
CA ASP A 122 2.64 30.19 -29.93
C ASP A 122 3.84 30.96 -30.52
N ASP A 123 4.87 31.26 -29.72
CA ASP A 123 6.11 31.93 -30.19
C ASP A 123 6.81 31.14 -31.31
N LEU A 124 6.82 29.80 -31.21
CA LEU A 124 7.41 28.93 -32.22
C LEU A 124 6.58 28.92 -33.51
N ALA A 125 5.25 28.85 -33.39
CA ALA A 125 4.32 28.90 -34.51
C ALA A 125 4.40 30.25 -35.25
N ASP A 126 4.52 31.36 -34.52
CA ASP A 126 4.71 32.69 -35.08
C ASP A 126 6.02 32.78 -35.88
N LEU A 127 7.12 32.23 -35.35
CA LEU A 127 8.40 32.17 -36.08
C LEU A 127 8.29 31.33 -37.36
N ASP A 128 7.59 30.21 -37.30
CA ASP A 128 7.40 29.33 -38.44
C ASP A 128 6.55 30.02 -39.53
N GLN A 129 5.47 30.70 -39.13
CA GLN A 129 4.63 31.47 -40.04
C GLN A 129 5.37 32.67 -40.64
N MET A 130 6.20 33.38 -39.86
CA MET A 130 7.04 34.48 -40.35
C MET A 130 8.12 34.01 -41.33
N ASP A 131 8.67 32.81 -41.16
CA ASP A 131 9.63 32.24 -42.10
C ASP A 131 8.95 31.79 -43.40
N ASP A 132 7.74 31.24 -43.32
CA ASP A 132 6.96 30.84 -44.50
C ASP A 132 6.53 32.05 -45.34
N ASN A 133 5.91 33.05 -44.69
CA ASN A 133 5.43 34.28 -45.34
C ASN A 133 6.55 35.11 -45.98
N ASN A 134 7.74 35.14 -45.36
CA ASN A 134 8.89 35.91 -45.87
C ASN A 134 9.70 35.14 -46.93
N GLY A 135 9.20 34.01 -47.45
CA GLY A 135 9.90 33.20 -48.45
C GLY A 135 11.17 32.53 -47.93
N ARG A 136 11.30 32.38 -46.60
CA ARG A 136 12.42 31.73 -45.90
C ARG A 136 12.14 30.26 -45.60
N SER A 137 11.35 29.59 -46.43
CA SER A 137 10.99 28.16 -46.31
C SER A 137 12.21 27.21 -46.17
N LYS A 138 13.40 27.61 -46.65
CA LYS A 138 14.66 26.88 -46.41
C LYS A 138 15.04 26.76 -44.94
N CYS A 139 14.66 27.72 -44.09
CA CYS A 139 14.92 27.67 -42.65
C CYS A 139 14.01 26.64 -41.96
N LEU A 140 12.76 26.49 -42.42
CA LEU A 140 11.81 25.48 -41.94
C LEU A 140 12.24 24.06 -42.31
N THR A 141 12.75 23.89 -43.53
CA THR A 141 13.12 22.56 -44.08
C THR A 141 14.51 22.10 -43.65
N SER A 142 15.36 22.99 -43.12
CA SER A 142 16.74 22.65 -42.76
C SER A 142 17.26 23.46 -41.58
N ARG A 143 17.54 22.76 -40.47
CA ARG A 143 18.18 23.34 -39.28
C ARG A 143 19.54 23.99 -39.59
N ALA A 144 20.30 23.43 -40.53
CA ALA A 144 21.57 24.02 -40.96
C ALA A 144 21.37 25.38 -41.65
N SER A 145 20.30 25.52 -42.44
CA SER A 145 19.94 26.78 -43.10
C SER A 145 19.46 27.82 -42.08
N ASP A 146 18.70 27.40 -41.06
CA ASP A 146 18.26 28.27 -39.97
C ASP A 146 19.45 28.81 -39.14
N LEU A 147 20.39 27.93 -38.75
CA LEU A 147 21.62 28.35 -38.07
C LEU A 147 22.47 29.29 -38.93
N LYS A 148 22.51 29.07 -40.25
CA LYS A 148 23.23 29.97 -41.18
C LYS A 148 22.56 31.35 -41.25
N GLN A 149 21.22 31.39 -41.21
CA GLN A 149 20.47 32.64 -41.17
C GLN A 149 20.72 33.41 -39.88
N ALA A 150 20.69 32.74 -38.73
CA ALA A 150 21.02 33.33 -37.43
C ALA A 150 22.42 33.98 -37.45
N LYS A 151 23.44 33.25 -37.94
CA LYS A 151 24.81 33.76 -38.11
C LYS A 151 24.89 34.99 -39.01
N ARG A 152 24.13 35.03 -40.12
CA ARG A 152 24.08 36.19 -41.02
C ARG A 152 23.47 37.42 -40.36
N THR A 153 22.44 37.23 -39.54
CA THR A 153 21.78 38.33 -38.80
C THR A 153 22.53 38.76 -37.55
N GLY A 154 23.60 38.05 -37.15
CA GLY A 154 24.33 38.32 -35.91
C GLY A 154 23.52 38.06 -34.63
N LYS A 155 22.35 37.41 -34.73
CA LYS A 155 21.46 37.11 -33.60
C LYS A 155 21.50 35.60 -33.29
N PRO A 156 21.28 35.19 -32.03
CA PRO A 156 21.14 33.78 -31.70
C PRO A 156 19.94 33.17 -32.44
N CYS A 157 20.02 31.89 -32.77
CA CYS A 157 18.93 31.16 -33.41
C CYS A 157 17.75 31.07 -32.43
N GLN A 158 16.72 31.89 -32.65
CA GLN A 158 15.56 31.99 -31.76
C GLN A 158 14.77 30.68 -31.71
N ARG A 159 14.54 30.03 -32.86
CA ARG A 159 13.91 28.70 -32.94
C ARG A 159 14.62 27.67 -32.06
N SER A 160 15.96 27.60 -32.15
CA SER A 160 16.72 26.66 -31.32
C SER A 160 16.62 26.95 -29.82
N LYS A 161 16.54 28.23 -29.44
CA LYS A 161 16.40 28.64 -28.03
C LYS A 161 15.01 28.31 -27.48
N ILE A 162 13.96 28.58 -28.25
CA ILE A 162 12.58 28.24 -27.88
C ILE A 162 12.43 26.72 -27.76
N LEU A 163 12.95 25.96 -28.73
CA LEU A 163 12.93 24.49 -28.67
C LEU A 163 13.71 23.91 -27.49
N GLU A 164 14.82 24.55 -27.08
CA GLU A 164 15.56 24.19 -25.88
C GLU A 164 14.71 24.43 -24.63
N GLN A 165 14.09 25.60 -24.51
CA GLN A 165 13.18 25.93 -23.40
C GLN A 165 11.96 24.99 -23.34
N ILE A 166 11.37 24.67 -24.50
CA ILE A 166 10.27 23.70 -24.60
C ILE A 166 10.74 22.34 -24.08
N ARG A 167 11.91 21.86 -24.51
CA ARG A 167 12.45 20.57 -24.05
C ARG A 167 12.64 20.54 -22.53
N ASP A 168 13.22 21.58 -21.96
CA ASP A 168 13.47 21.65 -20.51
C ASP A 168 12.16 21.69 -19.71
N LYS A 169 11.19 22.49 -20.15
CA LYS A 169 9.88 22.58 -19.49
C LYS A 169 9.05 21.32 -19.66
N LEU A 170 9.10 20.67 -20.82
CA LEU A 170 8.41 19.40 -21.06
C LEU A 170 8.89 18.30 -20.10
N ILE A 171 10.20 18.20 -19.85
CA ILE A 171 10.74 17.23 -18.89
C ILE A 171 10.16 17.48 -17.49
N ILE A 172 10.12 18.74 -17.05
CA ILE A 172 9.59 19.12 -15.74
C ILE A 172 8.08 18.83 -15.67
N TYR A 173 7.35 19.17 -16.74
CA TYR A 173 5.91 18.95 -16.85
C TYR A 173 5.55 17.46 -16.81
N ASP A 174 6.23 16.64 -17.61
CA ASP A 174 6.02 15.19 -17.67
C ASP A 174 6.34 14.53 -16.33
N GLU A 175 7.45 14.93 -15.70
CA GLU A 175 7.84 14.43 -14.37
C GLU A 175 6.79 14.81 -13.31
N LEU A 176 6.31 16.06 -13.33
CA LEU A 176 5.29 16.54 -12.40
C LEU A 176 3.96 15.79 -12.60
N LEU A 177 3.54 15.57 -13.85
CA LEU A 177 2.34 14.78 -14.17
C LEU A 177 2.47 13.33 -13.70
N LEU A 178 3.61 12.69 -13.93
CA LEU A 178 3.83 11.31 -13.53
C LEU A 178 3.80 11.16 -12.00
N LYS A 179 4.50 12.05 -11.28
CA LYS A 179 4.48 12.12 -9.81
C LYS A 179 3.06 12.39 -9.29
N ARG A 180 2.33 13.30 -9.94
CA ARG A 180 0.94 13.61 -9.59
C ARG A 180 0.02 12.41 -9.78
N SER A 181 0.19 11.65 -10.85
CA SER A 181 -0.53 10.40 -11.09
C SER A 181 -0.26 9.38 -9.97
N GLN A 182 1.01 9.22 -9.57
CA GLN A 182 1.39 8.35 -8.45
C GLN A 182 0.78 8.80 -7.12
N LEU A 183 0.79 10.11 -6.82
CA LEU A 183 0.13 10.66 -5.63
C LEU A 183 -1.38 10.46 -5.64
N ASN A 184 -2.04 10.64 -6.80
CA ASN A 184 -3.47 10.38 -6.95
C ASN A 184 -3.83 8.90 -6.80
N ALA A 185 -2.88 7.99 -7.04
CA ALA A 185 -3.07 6.56 -6.81
C ALA A 185 -3.00 6.18 -5.32
N LEU A 186 -2.49 7.07 -4.46
CA LEU A 186 -2.51 6.86 -3.00
C LEU A 186 -3.94 6.84 -2.47
N GLN A 187 -4.17 6.02 -1.45
CA GLN A 187 -5.49 5.86 -0.88
C GLN A 187 -5.85 7.01 0.06
N LYS A 188 -7.13 7.36 0.11
CA LYS A 188 -7.66 8.30 1.10
C LYS A 188 -7.74 7.64 2.49
N PRO A 189 -7.55 8.40 3.58
CA PRO A 189 -7.68 7.86 4.94
C PRO A 189 -9.10 7.36 5.20
N SER A 190 -9.23 6.31 6.02
CA SER A 190 -10.52 5.77 6.45
C SER A 190 -11.23 6.83 7.27
N THR A 191 -12.56 6.78 7.29
CA THR A 191 -13.34 7.59 8.23
C THR A 191 -12.96 7.30 9.68
N ARG A 192 -12.62 6.06 10.03
CA ARG A 192 -12.14 5.67 11.36
C ARG A 192 -10.78 6.29 11.66
N ASP A 193 -9.81 6.09 10.77
CA ASP A 193 -8.43 6.53 10.97
C ASP A 193 -8.35 8.07 11.00
N TYR A 194 -9.09 8.75 10.11
CA TYR A 194 -9.28 10.20 10.13
C TYR A 194 -9.91 10.68 11.45
N ARG A 195 -10.96 10.01 11.94
CA ARG A 195 -11.58 10.37 13.24
C ARG A 195 -10.61 10.21 14.40
N SER A 196 -9.76 9.17 14.38
CA SER A 196 -8.74 8.97 15.41
C SER A 196 -7.71 10.09 15.40
N LEU A 197 -7.19 10.45 14.22
CA LEU A 197 -6.29 11.60 14.04
C LEU A 197 -6.93 12.89 14.57
N ARG A 198 -8.20 13.15 14.21
CA ARG A 198 -8.96 14.33 14.63
C ARG A 198 -9.15 14.42 16.15
N ARG A 199 -9.47 13.29 16.79
CA ARG A 199 -9.61 13.23 18.26
C ARG A 199 -8.28 13.47 18.94
N TRP A 200 -7.21 12.90 18.41
CA TRP A 200 -5.87 13.08 18.96
C TRP A 200 -5.43 14.55 18.86
N PHE A 201 -5.59 15.20 17.71
CA PHE A 201 -5.34 16.64 17.55
C PHE A 201 -6.17 17.49 18.52
N PHE A 202 -7.45 17.15 18.72
CA PHE A 202 -8.32 17.86 19.66
C PHE A 202 -7.87 17.73 21.13
N ASN A 203 -7.40 16.54 21.52
CA ASN A 203 -7.01 16.23 22.89
C ASN A 203 -5.60 16.75 23.22
N GLU A 204 -4.61 16.39 22.41
CA GLU A 204 -3.20 16.69 22.67
C GLU A 204 -2.80 18.11 22.24
N LYS A 205 -3.48 18.67 21.22
CA LYS A 205 -3.15 19.96 20.61
C LYS A 205 -1.63 20.10 20.39
N PRO A 206 -1.04 19.22 19.57
CA PRO A 206 0.41 19.12 19.45
C PRO A 206 1.06 20.38 18.87
N LEU A 207 0.33 21.19 18.10
CA LEU A 207 0.81 22.39 17.43
C LEU A 207 0.21 23.64 18.10
N SER A 208 1.03 24.67 18.30
CA SER A 208 0.60 25.92 18.93
C SER A 208 -0.13 26.85 17.95
N TYR A 209 0.22 26.80 16.66
CA TYR A 209 -0.34 27.69 15.66
C TYR A 209 -1.52 27.05 14.94
N VAL A 210 -2.71 27.66 15.08
CA VAL A 210 -3.98 27.12 14.57
C VAL A 210 -3.95 26.85 13.07
N LEU A 211 -3.25 27.68 12.30
CA LEU A 211 -3.12 27.53 10.85
C LEU A 211 -2.36 26.27 10.44
N GLU A 212 -1.41 25.81 11.26
CA GLU A 212 -0.69 24.54 11.01
C GLU A 212 -1.59 23.32 11.23
N GLU A 213 -2.63 23.42 12.06
CA GLU A 213 -3.59 22.33 12.28
C GLU A 213 -4.69 22.29 11.19
N GLN A 214 -4.90 23.40 10.46
CA GLN A 214 -6.05 23.53 9.55
C GLN A 214 -6.10 22.46 8.46
N TYR A 215 -4.95 21.95 7.99
CA TYR A 215 -4.93 20.91 6.96
C TYR A 215 -5.67 19.63 7.41
N VAL A 216 -5.62 19.30 8.70
CA VAL A 216 -6.30 18.12 9.27
C VAL A 216 -7.83 18.29 9.19
N LYS A 217 -8.35 19.48 8.93
CA LYS A 217 -9.79 19.72 8.75
C LYS A 217 -10.27 19.49 7.32
N ILE A 218 -9.36 19.52 6.35
CA ILE A 218 -9.66 19.37 4.92
C ILE A 218 -9.53 17.88 4.57
N LYS A 219 -10.59 17.10 4.83
CA LYS A 219 -10.57 15.63 4.68
C LYS A 219 -10.23 15.20 3.25
N GLU A 220 -10.64 16.00 2.28
CA GLU A 220 -10.56 15.73 0.85
C GLU A 220 -9.13 15.78 0.32
N ASP A 221 -8.27 16.62 0.94
CA ASP A 221 -6.85 16.86 0.61
C ASP A 221 -5.90 15.97 1.44
N LEU A 222 -6.44 14.96 2.14
CA LEU A 222 -5.62 14.01 2.91
C LEU A 222 -5.38 12.72 2.14
N VAL A 223 -4.13 12.27 2.19
CA VAL A 223 -3.64 11.01 1.63
C VAL A 223 -3.09 10.13 2.74
N SER A 224 -3.23 8.81 2.57
CA SER A 224 -2.67 7.81 3.46
C SER A 224 -1.57 7.06 2.74
N LEU A 225 -0.41 6.91 3.38
CA LEU A 225 0.70 6.10 2.86
C LEU A 225 0.51 4.59 3.11
N ARG A 226 -0.61 4.21 3.72
CA ARG A 226 -0.91 2.80 3.96
C ARG A 226 -1.23 2.11 2.64
N GLU A 227 -0.36 1.19 2.25
CA GLU A 227 -0.61 0.25 1.17
C GLU A 227 -1.62 -0.82 1.61
N GLY A 228 -2.44 -1.30 0.66
CA GLY A 228 -3.21 -2.53 0.89
C GLY A 228 -4.52 -2.39 1.68
N ARG A 229 -5.26 -1.27 1.64
CA ARG A 229 -6.66 -1.30 2.13
C ARG A 229 -7.55 -2.05 1.12
N GLU A 230 -7.46 -3.37 1.16
CA GLU A 230 -8.27 -4.30 0.37
C GLU A 230 -9.77 -4.24 0.73
N TRP A 231 -10.07 -3.68 1.90
CA TRP A 231 -11.36 -3.72 2.57
C TRP A 231 -12.11 -2.37 2.60
N ALA A 232 -11.68 -1.38 1.80
CA ALA A 232 -12.25 -0.02 1.84
C ALA A 232 -13.78 0.01 1.69
N SER A 233 -14.36 -0.92 0.93
CA SER A 233 -15.80 -1.05 0.73
C SER A 233 -16.57 -1.53 1.97
N PHE A 234 -15.92 -2.24 2.90
CA PHE A 234 -16.55 -2.74 4.14
C PHE A 234 -16.16 -1.98 5.38
N ASP A 235 -15.23 -1.04 5.27
CA ASP A 235 -14.71 -0.31 6.40
C ASP A 235 -15.83 0.36 7.21
N GLY A 236 -16.88 0.87 6.55
CA GLY A 236 -18.07 1.40 7.22
C GLY A 236 -18.85 0.35 8.02
N TRP A 237 -19.12 -0.82 7.43
CA TRP A 237 -19.86 -1.91 8.09
C TRP A 237 -19.06 -2.54 9.23
N ILE A 238 -17.76 -2.76 9.00
CA ILE A 238 -16.83 -3.26 10.01
C ILE A 238 -16.67 -2.22 11.13
N GLU A 239 -16.55 -0.93 10.82
CA GLU A 239 -16.47 0.13 11.83
C GLU A 239 -17.71 0.12 12.75
N GLU A 240 -18.91 -0.06 12.20
CA GLU A 240 -20.14 -0.20 12.99
C GLU A 240 -20.16 -1.45 13.86
N ARG A 241 -19.78 -2.61 13.31
CA ARG A 241 -19.73 -3.87 14.05
C ARG A 241 -18.64 -3.86 15.13
N VAL A 242 -17.47 -3.33 14.84
CA VAL A 242 -16.35 -3.21 15.80
C VAL A 242 -16.71 -2.25 16.94
N LYS A 243 -17.50 -1.19 16.69
CA LYS A 243 -18.05 -0.34 17.77
C LYS A 243 -19.01 -1.08 18.68
N GLN A 244 -19.75 -2.05 18.15
CA GLN A 244 -20.68 -2.89 18.92
C GLN A 244 -19.96 -3.98 19.73
N LEU A 245 -18.74 -4.38 19.35
CA LEU A 245 -17.97 -5.33 20.13
C LEU A 245 -17.51 -4.69 21.46
N PRO A 246 -17.61 -5.43 22.59
CA PRO A 246 -17.10 -4.96 23.86
C PRO A 246 -15.58 -4.74 23.79
N ARG A 247 -15.12 -3.68 24.48
CA ARG A 247 -13.71 -3.21 24.46
C ARG A 247 -12.70 -4.28 24.85
N CYS A 248 -13.11 -5.29 25.62
CA CYS A 248 -12.26 -6.43 25.99
C CYS A 248 -11.94 -7.33 24.80
N LEU A 249 -12.90 -7.60 23.92
CA LEU A 249 -12.72 -8.43 22.73
C LEU A 249 -11.88 -7.66 21.71
N THR A 250 -12.19 -6.39 21.46
CA THR A 250 -11.42 -5.61 20.48
C THR A 250 -9.95 -5.48 20.88
N ARG A 251 -9.65 -5.23 22.15
CA ARG A 251 -8.28 -5.15 22.68
C ARG A 251 -7.54 -6.50 22.69
N ARG A 252 -8.26 -7.62 22.74
CA ARG A 252 -7.66 -8.97 22.74
C ARG A 252 -7.40 -9.49 21.32
N PHE A 253 -8.31 -9.23 20.39
CA PHE A 253 -8.19 -9.70 19.01
C PHE A 253 -7.37 -8.75 18.13
N PHE A 254 -7.47 -7.43 18.29
CA PHE A 254 -6.88 -6.46 17.36
C PHE A 254 -5.58 -5.79 17.85
N THR A 255 -5.18 -5.95 19.11
CA THR A 255 -3.99 -5.28 19.67
C THR A 255 -2.94 -6.29 20.11
N THR A 256 -1.71 -6.19 19.58
CA THR A 256 -0.56 -6.96 20.06
C THR A 256 -0.07 -6.41 21.40
N PRO A 257 0.56 -7.24 22.26
CA PRO A 257 1.14 -6.76 23.51
C PRO A 257 2.18 -5.64 23.28
N GLU A 258 2.91 -5.69 22.17
CA GLU A 258 3.91 -4.70 21.77
C GLU A 258 3.29 -3.35 21.38
N LEU A 259 2.22 -3.33 20.57
CA LEU A 259 1.48 -2.09 20.25
C LEU A 259 0.85 -1.45 21.49
N ARG A 260 0.56 -2.25 22.52
CA ARG A 260 0.05 -1.76 23.80
C ARG A 260 1.12 -1.07 24.64
N ALA A 261 2.41 -1.40 24.44
CA ALA A 261 3.52 -0.76 25.13
C ALA A 261 3.89 0.62 24.53
N LYS A 262 3.49 0.88 23.28
CA LYS A 262 3.81 2.14 22.56
C LYS A 262 3.10 3.39 23.08
N THR A 263 2.02 3.27 23.84
CA THR A 263 1.34 4.43 24.44
C THR A 263 0.67 4.06 25.75
N SER A 264 0.64 5.03 26.67
CA SER A 264 -0.16 4.99 27.88
C SER A 264 -1.47 5.78 27.75
N ASP A 265 -1.66 6.52 26.66
CA ASP A 265 -2.87 7.32 26.42
C ASP A 265 -4.09 6.43 26.10
N LYS A 266 -5.20 6.74 26.77
CA LYS A 266 -6.49 6.05 26.68
C LYS A 266 -7.23 6.35 25.37
N HIS A 267 -6.83 7.39 24.64
CA HIS A 267 -7.52 7.88 23.44
C HIS A 267 -6.91 7.39 22.12
N ILE A 268 -5.73 6.77 22.17
CA ILE A 268 -5.04 6.23 20.99
C ILE A 268 -5.31 4.73 20.90
N TYR A 269 -5.89 4.30 19.78
CA TYR A 269 -6.19 2.90 19.52
C TYR A 269 -5.28 2.37 18.41
N TYR A 270 -4.26 1.60 18.81
CA TYR A 270 -3.43 0.86 17.88
C TYR A 270 -4.09 -0.46 17.48
N CYS A 271 -4.20 -0.69 16.18
CA CYS A 271 -4.75 -1.91 15.61
C CYS A 271 -3.70 -2.58 14.73
N SER A 272 -3.33 -3.82 15.08
CA SER A 272 -2.44 -4.62 14.24
C SER A 272 -3.12 -4.95 12.92
N ALA A 273 -2.59 -4.38 11.82
CA ALA A 273 -3.10 -4.60 10.47
C ALA A 273 -3.25 -6.10 10.13
N SER A 274 -2.20 -6.89 10.40
CA SER A 274 -2.19 -8.33 10.10
C SER A 274 -3.25 -9.13 10.85
N ARG A 275 -3.58 -8.75 12.10
CA ARG A 275 -4.66 -9.43 12.86
C ARG A 275 -6.05 -9.04 12.36
N VAL A 276 -6.23 -7.78 11.99
CA VAL A 276 -7.47 -7.30 11.35
C VAL A 276 -7.68 -8.06 10.04
N GLU A 277 -6.65 -8.15 9.19
CA GLU A 277 -6.72 -8.85 7.91
C GLU A 277 -7.02 -10.34 8.07
N ARG A 278 -6.37 -11.04 9.02
CA ARG A 278 -6.70 -12.45 9.32
C ARG A 278 -8.14 -12.64 9.80
N LEU A 279 -8.63 -11.75 10.68
CA LEU A 279 -9.99 -11.84 11.18
C LEU A 279 -11.02 -11.57 10.08
N VAL A 280 -10.79 -10.53 9.27
CA VAL A 280 -11.66 -10.21 8.14
C VAL A 280 -11.66 -11.35 7.13
N GLY A 281 -10.48 -11.90 6.81
CA GLY A 281 -10.35 -13.11 6.00
C GLY A 281 -11.16 -14.29 6.57
N LEU A 282 -11.08 -14.55 7.88
CA LEU A 282 -11.87 -15.60 8.55
C LEU A 282 -13.38 -15.35 8.45
N ILE A 283 -13.83 -14.11 8.65
CA ILE A 283 -15.26 -13.76 8.53
C ILE A 283 -15.74 -14.03 7.09
N ILE A 284 -14.93 -13.69 6.10
CA ILE A 284 -15.30 -13.88 4.69
C ILE A 284 -15.33 -15.35 4.32
N THR A 285 -14.34 -16.14 4.75
CA THR A 285 -14.36 -17.59 4.52
C THR A 285 -15.55 -18.24 5.20
N LEU A 286 -15.95 -17.78 6.39
CA LEU A 286 -17.16 -18.24 7.06
C LEU A 286 -18.43 -17.89 6.26
N ILE A 287 -18.56 -16.65 5.77
CA ILE A 287 -19.71 -16.22 4.96
C ILE A 287 -19.81 -17.06 3.68
N VAL A 288 -18.69 -17.22 2.97
CA VAL A 288 -18.63 -18.05 1.75
C VAL A 288 -19.00 -19.49 2.05
N PHE A 289 -18.46 -20.07 3.13
CA PHE A 289 -18.81 -21.43 3.55
C PHE A 289 -20.31 -21.60 3.84
N VAL A 290 -20.91 -20.65 4.58
CA VAL A 290 -22.35 -20.66 4.87
C VAL A 290 -23.17 -20.57 3.59
N LEU A 291 -22.80 -19.70 2.64
CA LEU A 291 -23.48 -19.58 1.34
C LEU A 291 -23.32 -20.83 0.46
N LEU A 292 -22.21 -21.57 0.59
CA LEU A 292 -22.05 -22.85 -0.12
C LEU A 292 -22.92 -23.97 0.48
N VAL A 293 -23.08 -24.01 1.81
CA VAL A 293 -23.78 -25.10 2.50
C VAL A 293 -25.30 -24.88 2.57
N LEU A 294 -25.77 -23.64 2.75
CA LEU A 294 -27.19 -23.33 2.93
C LEU A 294 -28.13 -23.83 1.82
N PRO A 295 -27.80 -23.74 0.53
CA PRO A 295 -28.67 -24.25 -0.53
C PRO A 295 -28.77 -25.77 -0.48
N VAL A 296 -27.68 -26.47 -0.16
CA VAL A 296 -27.67 -27.94 -0.05
C VAL A 296 -28.58 -28.39 1.09
N VAL A 297 -28.50 -27.71 2.23
CA VAL A 297 -29.40 -27.98 3.38
C VAL A 297 -30.84 -27.60 3.06
N GLY A 298 -31.08 -26.47 2.39
CA GLY A 298 -32.40 -26.03 1.94
C GLY A 298 -33.05 -27.07 1.04
N MET A 299 -32.31 -27.57 0.04
CA MET A 299 -32.75 -28.65 -0.84
C MET A 299 -33.03 -29.94 -0.08
N TYR A 300 -32.12 -30.37 0.80
CA TYR A 300 -32.32 -31.58 1.61
C TYR A 300 -33.61 -31.50 2.45
N LYS A 301 -33.89 -30.36 3.06
CA LYS A 301 -35.12 -30.14 3.84
C LYS A 301 -36.37 -30.19 2.96
N LEU A 302 -36.32 -29.57 1.77
CA LEU A 302 -37.42 -29.59 0.81
C LEU A 302 -37.73 -31.00 0.30
N THR A 303 -36.71 -31.81 0.03
CA THR A 303 -36.89 -33.21 -0.41
C THR A 303 -37.33 -34.13 0.73
N SER A 304 -36.80 -33.95 1.94
CA SER A 304 -37.11 -34.83 3.08
C SER A 304 -38.48 -34.59 3.72
N MET A 305 -39.06 -33.40 3.60
CA MET A 305 -40.32 -33.04 4.29
C MET A 305 -41.59 -33.34 3.48
N GLY A 306 -41.49 -34.06 2.36
CA GLY A 306 -42.64 -34.66 1.65
C GLY A 306 -43.74 -33.70 1.18
N THR A 307 -43.51 -32.39 1.27
CA THR A 307 -44.42 -31.38 0.75
C THR A 307 -44.21 -31.36 -0.76
N HIS A 308 -45.26 -31.62 -1.54
CA HIS A 308 -45.22 -31.59 -3.00
C HIS A 308 -44.64 -30.25 -3.47
N ASN A 309 -43.36 -30.24 -3.86
CA ASN A 309 -42.67 -29.04 -4.30
C ASN A 309 -42.97 -28.80 -5.78
N SER A 310 -43.25 -27.54 -6.12
CA SER A 310 -43.19 -27.10 -7.50
C SER A 310 -41.71 -27.01 -7.90
N THR A 311 -41.33 -27.49 -9.09
CA THR A 311 -39.97 -27.32 -9.65
C THR A 311 -39.50 -25.86 -9.58
N PHE A 312 -40.45 -24.93 -9.59
CA PHE A 312 -40.23 -23.50 -9.45
C PHE A 312 -39.63 -23.09 -8.11
N ASP A 313 -39.99 -23.71 -6.99
CA ASP A 313 -39.44 -23.37 -5.65
C ASP A 313 -37.96 -23.75 -5.55
N THR A 314 -37.62 -24.95 -6.04
CA THR A 314 -36.25 -25.45 -6.15
C THR A 314 -35.40 -24.54 -7.05
N VAL A 315 -35.90 -24.20 -8.24
CA VAL A 315 -35.20 -23.27 -9.15
C VAL A 315 -35.04 -21.90 -8.52
N GLY A 316 -36.05 -21.39 -7.80
CA GLY A 316 -36.01 -20.11 -7.09
C GLY A 316 -34.90 -20.05 -6.05
N ILE A 317 -34.77 -21.07 -5.21
CA ILE A 317 -33.70 -21.17 -4.19
C ILE A 317 -32.32 -21.16 -4.85
N LEU A 318 -32.13 -21.92 -5.93
CA LEU A 318 -30.86 -21.96 -6.65
C LEU A 318 -30.49 -20.58 -7.19
N VAL A 319 -31.42 -19.89 -7.86
CA VAL A 319 -31.16 -18.56 -8.42
C VAL A 319 -30.82 -17.56 -7.31
N VAL A 320 -31.58 -17.54 -6.21
CA VAL A 320 -31.35 -16.63 -5.09
C VAL A 320 -29.98 -16.87 -4.45
N PHE A 321 -29.63 -18.11 -4.13
CA PHE A 321 -28.35 -18.41 -3.50
C PHE A 321 -27.15 -18.21 -4.44
N THR A 322 -27.29 -18.48 -5.74
CA THR A 322 -26.27 -18.14 -6.75
C THR A 322 -26.04 -16.63 -6.82
N LEU A 323 -27.11 -15.83 -6.82
CA LEU A 323 -26.99 -14.37 -6.80
C LEU A 323 -26.35 -13.88 -5.51
N LEU A 324 -26.73 -14.43 -4.34
CA LEU A 324 -26.12 -14.10 -3.05
C LEU A 324 -24.64 -14.49 -2.99
N PHE A 325 -24.27 -15.66 -3.52
CA PHE A 325 -22.87 -16.10 -3.61
C PHE A 325 -22.06 -15.16 -4.52
N SER A 326 -22.59 -14.83 -5.70
CA SER A 326 -21.92 -13.93 -6.65
C SER A 326 -21.77 -12.52 -6.07
N ALA A 327 -22.82 -12.00 -5.40
CA ALA A 327 -22.78 -10.73 -4.70
C ALA A 327 -21.78 -10.75 -3.53
N ALA A 328 -21.79 -11.81 -2.71
CA ALA A 328 -20.86 -11.97 -1.61
C ALA A 328 -19.41 -12.06 -2.11
N MET A 329 -19.12 -12.87 -3.14
CA MET A 329 -17.79 -12.94 -3.74
C MET A 329 -17.37 -11.59 -4.35
N SER A 330 -18.25 -10.92 -5.11
CA SER A 330 -17.94 -9.65 -5.76
C SER A 330 -17.75 -8.50 -4.78
N LEU A 331 -18.49 -8.51 -3.68
CA LEU A 331 -18.35 -7.48 -2.65
C LEU A 331 -17.15 -7.82 -1.78
N LEU A 332 -17.08 -9.04 -1.22
CA LEU A 332 -16.16 -9.42 -0.13
C LEU A 332 -14.75 -9.75 -0.59
N THR A 333 -14.53 -10.03 -1.87
CA THR A 333 -13.23 -10.46 -2.38
C THR A 333 -12.74 -9.57 -3.51
N LYS A 334 -11.42 -9.59 -3.76
CA LYS A 334 -10.78 -8.94 -4.91
C LYS A 334 -10.95 -9.72 -6.22
N ALA A 335 -11.93 -10.62 -6.30
CA ALA A 335 -12.09 -11.49 -7.45
C ALA A 335 -12.26 -10.65 -8.72
N LYS A 336 -11.41 -10.89 -9.71
CA LYS A 336 -11.53 -10.23 -11.01
C LYS A 336 -12.85 -10.65 -11.65
N ARG A 337 -13.36 -9.84 -12.60
CA ARG A 337 -14.63 -10.12 -13.29
C ARG A 337 -14.68 -11.55 -13.86
N HIS A 338 -13.58 -12.05 -14.43
CA HIS A 338 -13.51 -13.42 -14.95
C HIS A 338 -13.47 -14.50 -13.87
N GLU A 339 -12.85 -14.24 -12.71
CA GLU A 339 -12.83 -15.15 -11.57
C GLU A 339 -14.24 -15.28 -10.97
N LEU A 340 -14.99 -14.18 -10.90
CA LEU A 340 -16.40 -14.16 -10.48
C LEU A 340 -17.29 -15.00 -11.41
N PHE A 341 -17.11 -14.88 -12.72
CA PHE A 341 -17.86 -15.70 -13.70
C PHE A 341 -17.54 -17.18 -13.57
N ALA A 342 -16.25 -17.53 -13.46
CA ALA A 342 -15.84 -18.93 -13.29
C ALA A 342 -16.39 -19.54 -11.99
N ALA A 343 -16.27 -18.82 -10.86
CA ALA A 343 -16.78 -19.26 -9.57
C ALA A 343 -18.31 -19.42 -9.57
N SER A 344 -19.04 -18.46 -10.15
CA SER A 344 -20.51 -18.52 -10.24
C SER A 344 -20.97 -19.69 -11.13
N ALA A 345 -20.29 -19.93 -12.26
CA ALA A 345 -20.59 -21.07 -13.13
C ALA A 345 -20.33 -22.42 -12.45
N ALA A 346 -19.19 -22.55 -11.76
CA ALA A 346 -18.87 -23.75 -10.99
C ALA A 346 -19.91 -24.02 -9.89
N TYR A 347 -20.30 -22.98 -9.16
CA TYR A 347 -21.33 -23.08 -8.12
C TYR A 347 -22.70 -23.49 -8.68
N CYS A 348 -23.14 -22.85 -9.77
CA CYS A 348 -24.34 -23.25 -10.49
C CYS A 348 -24.31 -24.73 -10.91
N ALA A 349 -23.20 -25.19 -11.48
CA ALA A 349 -23.05 -26.57 -11.93
C ALA A 349 -23.22 -27.55 -10.76
N VAL A 350 -22.60 -27.27 -9.61
CA VAL A 350 -22.74 -28.10 -8.40
C VAL A 350 -24.20 -28.15 -7.94
N LEU A 351 -24.87 -27.00 -7.84
CA LEU A 351 -26.28 -26.96 -7.40
C LEU A 351 -27.23 -27.69 -8.35
N VAL A 352 -27.04 -27.58 -9.67
CA VAL A 352 -27.85 -28.29 -10.68
C VAL A 352 -27.64 -29.81 -10.60
N VAL A 353 -26.41 -30.28 -10.40
CA VAL A 353 -26.11 -31.71 -10.22
C VAL A 353 -26.77 -32.26 -8.96
N PHE A 354 -26.79 -31.49 -7.87
CA PHE A 354 -27.52 -31.88 -6.65
C PHE A 354 -29.03 -32.01 -6.91
N ILE A 355 -29.65 -31.06 -7.61
CA ILE A 355 -31.07 -31.16 -8.00
C ILE A 355 -31.34 -32.43 -8.81
N SER A 356 -30.48 -32.73 -9.80
CA SER A 356 -30.64 -33.92 -10.64
C SER A 356 -30.54 -35.25 -9.86
N ASN A 357 -29.86 -35.27 -8.71
CA ASN A 357 -29.76 -36.46 -7.86
C ASN A 357 -30.95 -36.62 -6.91
N PHE A 358 -31.51 -35.52 -6.40
CA PHE A 358 -32.66 -35.56 -5.47
C PHE A 358 -34.02 -35.67 -6.16
N ASN A 359 -34.08 -35.43 -7.48
CA ASN A 359 -35.30 -35.52 -8.28
C ASN A 359 -35.46 -36.89 -8.99
N LYS A 360 -34.67 -37.89 -8.57
CA LYS A 360 -34.88 -39.32 -8.85
C LYS A 360 -35.39 -39.98 -7.58
#